data_AF-A0A160NZB3-F1
#
_entry.id   AF-A0A160NZB3-F1
#
_cell.length_a   1.000
_cell.length_b   1.000
_cell.length_c   1.000
_cell.angle_alpha   90.00
_cell.angle_beta   90.00
_cell.angle_gamma   90.00
#
_symmetry.space_group_name_H-M   'P 1'
#
loop_
_entity.id
_entity.type
_entity.pdbx_description
1 polymer ?
#
loop_
_entity_poly.entity_id
_entity_poly.type
_entity_poly.pdbx_seq_one_letter_code
_entity_poly.pdbx_strand_id
1 'polypeptide(L)'
;MLTGDTILGRGTTMVAHPDGKLGEYLDSLRRLRSLTVDDGVHTVLPGHGPVLEDAQGAVEFYLAHRASRLAQVETAVEAGHRSAEDVVAHVYADVDRSLWPAAELSVRAQLEYLRERGLI
;
A
#
# COMPACT_ATOMS: atom_id res chain seq x y z
N MET A 1 -16.88 -8.99 -6.00
CA MET A 1 -16.15 -7.94 -6.75
C MET A 1 -14.85 -8.51 -7.27
N LEU A 2 -14.54 -8.28 -8.55
CA LEU A 2 -13.27 -8.66 -9.19
C LEU A 2 -12.26 -7.54 -8.95
N THR A 3 -11.13 -7.81 -8.31
CA THR A 3 -10.15 -6.78 -7.91
C THR A 3 -8.85 -6.80 -8.69
N GLY A 4 -8.60 -7.87 -9.47
CA GLY A 4 -7.30 -8.10 -10.09
C GLY A 4 -6.20 -8.01 -9.04
N ASP A 5 -5.19 -7.16 -9.28
CA ASP A 5 -4.06 -6.98 -8.38
C ASP A 5 -4.20 -5.81 -7.39
N THR A 6 -5.38 -5.18 -7.33
CA THR A 6 -5.66 -4.09 -6.38
C THR A 6 -5.70 -4.62 -4.94
N ILE A 7 -6.41 -5.75 -4.75
CA ILE A 7 -6.47 -6.55 -3.52
C ILE A 7 -6.19 -7.99 -3.93
N LEU A 8 -5.27 -8.62 -3.20
CA LEU A 8 -4.82 -9.99 -3.39
C LEU A 8 -5.44 -10.88 -2.30
N GLY A 9 -5.59 -12.16 -2.60
CA GLY A 9 -6.07 -13.15 -1.63
C GLY A 9 -5.06 -13.48 -0.52
N ARG A 10 -3.78 -13.07 -0.69
CA ARG A 10 -2.72 -13.25 0.29
C ARG A 10 -1.70 -12.13 0.18
N GLY A 11 -1.22 -11.65 1.32
CA GLY A 11 -0.24 -10.56 1.36
C GLY A 11 -0.84 -9.24 0.87
N THR A 12 0.01 -8.35 0.37
CA THR A 12 -0.38 -7.06 -0.19
C THR A 12 0.24 -6.85 -1.55
N THR A 13 -0.40 -6.05 -2.40
CA THR A 13 0.15 -5.68 -3.71
C THR A 13 1.32 -4.70 -3.60
N MET A 14 2.07 -4.49 -4.67
CA MET A 14 3.10 -3.45 -4.74
C MET A 14 2.53 -2.19 -5.40
N VAL A 15 2.88 -1.01 -4.88
CA VAL A 15 2.61 0.27 -5.56
C VAL A 15 3.95 0.80 -6.04
N ALA A 16 4.33 0.46 -7.26
CA ALA A 16 5.69 0.69 -7.77
C ALA A 16 5.80 2.01 -8.54
N HIS A 17 6.58 2.95 -8.03
CA HIS A 17 6.93 4.18 -8.75
C HIS A 17 7.70 3.87 -10.06
N PRO A 18 7.55 4.67 -11.15
CA PRO A 18 6.76 5.91 -11.25
C PRO A 18 5.28 5.70 -11.57
N ASP A 19 4.91 4.55 -12.13
CA ASP A 19 3.56 4.34 -12.65
C ASP A 19 2.54 4.13 -11.52
N GLY A 20 2.97 3.49 -10.42
CA GLY A 20 2.18 3.28 -9.22
C GLY A 20 2.18 4.51 -8.33
N LYS A 21 1.02 5.19 -8.25
CA LYS A 21 0.81 6.32 -7.35
C LYS A 21 0.00 5.92 -6.13
N LEU A 22 0.53 6.20 -4.94
CA LEU A 22 -0.12 5.82 -3.69
C LEU A 22 -1.48 6.52 -3.51
N GLY A 23 -1.59 7.80 -3.91
CA GLY A 23 -2.86 8.54 -3.81
C GLY A 23 -3.99 7.88 -4.60
N GLU A 24 -3.76 7.61 -5.88
CA GLU A 24 -4.72 6.96 -6.77
C GLU A 24 -5.09 5.54 -6.29
N TYR A 25 -4.10 4.82 -5.75
CA TYR A 25 -4.33 3.51 -5.15
C TYR A 25 -5.20 3.57 -3.90
N LEU A 26 -4.95 4.52 -2.98
CA LEU A 26 -5.77 4.72 -1.78
C LEU A 26 -7.19 5.14 -2.14
N ASP A 27 -7.36 5.98 -3.16
CA ASP A 27 -8.68 6.36 -3.67
C ASP A 27 -9.43 5.16 -4.24
N SER A 28 -8.72 4.26 -4.94
CA SER A 28 -9.30 3.00 -5.40
C SER A 28 -9.76 2.14 -4.22
N LEU A 29 -8.94 1.98 -3.17
CA LEU A 29 -9.35 1.24 -1.96
C LEU A 29 -10.58 1.87 -1.27
N ARG A 30 -10.66 3.20 -1.19
CA ARG A 30 -11.83 3.90 -0.63
C ARG A 30 -13.10 3.64 -1.46
N ARG A 31 -12.99 3.58 -2.79
CA ARG A 31 -14.11 3.18 -3.67
C ARG A 31 -14.49 1.72 -3.47
N LEU A 32 -13.53 0.80 -3.34
CA LEU A 32 -13.84 -0.60 -3.04
C LEU A 32 -14.55 -0.72 -1.69
N ARG A 33 -14.15 0.07 -0.69
CA ARG A 33 -14.80 0.13 0.62
C ARG A 33 -16.24 0.59 0.54
N SER A 34 -16.56 1.60 -0.27
CA SER A 34 -17.96 2.04 -0.43
C SER A 34 -18.82 0.92 -1.02
N LEU A 35 -18.30 0.14 -1.97
CA LEU A 35 -19.02 -1.02 -2.51
C LEU A 35 -19.32 -2.08 -1.43
N THR A 36 -18.44 -2.25 -0.44
CA THR A 36 -18.68 -3.21 0.65
C THR A 36 -19.69 -2.69 1.67
N VAL A 37 -19.71 -1.38 1.94
CA VAL A 37 -20.58 -0.76 2.95
C VAL A 37 -21.97 -0.42 2.40
N ASP A 38 -22.02 0.14 1.20
CA ASP A 38 -23.22 0.74 0.62
C ASP A 38 -23.96 -0.23 -0.31
N ASP A 39 -23.22 -1.08 -1.05
CA ASP A 39 -23.78 -1.96 -2.09
C ASP A 39 -23.82 -3.45 -1.71
N GLY A 40 -23.48 -3.80 -0.46
CA GLY A 40 -23.56 -5.18 0.04
C GLY A 40 -22.59 -6.16 -0.63
N VAL A 41 -21.44 -5.69 -1.12
CA VAL A 41 -20.41 -6.57 -1.67
C VAL A 41 -19.67 -7.28 -0.55
N HIS A 42 -19.84 -8.60 -0.45
CA HIS A 42 -19.22 -9.41 0.61
C HIS A 42 -17.98 -10.20 0.15
N THR A 43 -17.80 -10.46 -1.15
CA THR A 43 -16.71 -11.33 -1.63
C THR A 43 -15.73 -10.61 -2.56
N VAL A 44 -14.43 -10.79 -2.35
CA VAL A 44 -13.35 -10.38 -3.26
C VAL A 44 -12.86 -11.59 -4.06
N LEU A 45 -12.81 -11.41 -5.37
CA LEU A 45 -12.26 -12.35 -6.34
C LEU A 45 -10.95 -11.74 -6.88
N PRO A 46 -9.81 -12.03 -6.25
CA PRO A 46 -8.54 -11.42 -6.61
C PRO A 46 -7.93 -12.07 -7.86
N GLY A 47 -7.01 -11.37 -8.52
CA GLY A 47 -6.20 -11.94 -9.60
C GLY A 47 -5.25 -13.03 -9.11
N HIS A 48 -4.78 -12.92 -7.87
CA HIS A 48 -3.86 -13.86 -7.24
C HIS A 48 -4.27 -14.18 -5.79
N GLY A 49 -4.05 -15.43 -5.39
CA GLY A 49 -4.39 -15.94 -4.07
C GLY A 49 -5.85 -16.42 -3.95
N PRO A 50 -6.27 -16.86 -2.76
CA PRO A 50 -7.61 -17.38 -2.53
C PRO A 50 -8.69 -16.29 -2.60
N VAL A 51 -9.93 -16.72 -2.84
CA VAL A 51 -11.12 -15.87 -2.65
C VAL A 51 -11.19 -15.40 -1.20
N LEU A 52 -11.59 -14.14 -1.00
CA LEU A 52 -11.84 -13.59 0.33
C LEU A 52 -13.35 -13.41 0.51
N GLU A 53 -13.92 -14.13 1.48
CA GLU A 53 -15.36 -14.09 1.80
C GLU A 53 -15.75 -12.90 2.69
N ASP A 54 -14.76 -12.18 3.22
CA ASP A 54 -14.93 -10.93 3.96
C ASP A 54 -14.27 -9.78 3.18
N ALA A 55 -15.01 -9.21 2.23
CA ALA A 55 -14.54 -8.10 1.41
C ALA A 55 -14.28 -6.84 2.23
N GLN A 56 -15.14 -6.53 3.21
CA GLN A 56 -14.99 -5.34 4.03
C GLN A 56 -13.72 -5.46 4.89
N GLY A 57 -13.53 -6.58 5.59
CA GLY A 57 -12.32 -6.83 6.36
C GLY A 57 -11.06 -6.82 5.49
N ALA A 58 -11.11 -7.35 4.28
CA ALA A 58 -9.99 -7.28 3.33
C ALA A 58 -9.63 -5.84 2.96
N VAL A 59 -10.61 -4.99 2.60
CA VAL A 59 -10.36 -3.60 2.23
C VAL A 59 -9.83 -2.79 3.43
N GLU A 60 -10.42 -2.97 4.62
CA GLU A 60 -9.99 -2.28 5.84
C GLU A 60 -8.58 -2.70 6.25
N PHE A 61 -8.23 -3.99 6.15
CA PHE A 61 -6.87 -4.47 6.36
C PHE A 61 -5.88 -3.76 5.42
N TYR A 62 -6.22 -3.67 4.14
CA TYR A 62 -5.38 -2.99 3.15
C TYR A 62 -5.18 -1.51 3.48
N LEU A 63 -6.25 -0.78 3.80
CA LEU A 63 -6.17 0.63 4.20
C LEU A 63 -5.29 0.82 5.45
N ALA A 64 -5.52 0.01 6.49
CA ALA A 64 -4.74 0.07 7.73
C ALA A 64 -3.27 -0.27 7.49
N HIS A 65 -2.98 -1.30 6.68
CA HIS A 65 -1.62 -1.67 6.33
C HIS A 65 -0.89 -0.53 5.60
N ARG A 66 -1.55 0.13 4.64
CA ARG A 66 -0.95 1.26 3.92
C ARG A 66 -0.72 2.47 4.81
N ALA A 67 -1.67 2.79 5.68
CA ALA A 67 -1.49 3.87 6.65
C ALA A 67 -0.31 3.59 7.59
N SER A 68 -0.20 2.35 8.11
CA SER A 68 0.91 1.95 8.98
C SER A 68 2.27 2.06 8.27
N ARG A 69 2.37 1.62 7.01
CA ARG A 69 3.63 1.71 6.26
C ARG A 69 3.98 3.15 5.90
N LEU A 70 3.01 3.97 5.52
CA LEU A 70 3.24 5.38 5.26
C LEU A 70 3.75 6.10 6.51
N ALA A 71 3.17 5.84 7.69
CA ALA A 71 3.62 6.42 8.95
C ALA A 71 5.06 6.04 9.31
N GLN A 72 5.51 4.81 8.98
CA GLN A 72 6.91 4.42 9.15
C GLN A 72 7.85 5.19 8.23
N VAL A 73 7.42 5.44 6.98
CA VAL A 73 8.18 6.27 6.03
C VAL A 73 8.23 7.73 6.51
N GLU A 74 7.11 8.30 6.97
CA GLU A 74 7.05 9.64 7.57
C GLU A 74 8.02 9.76 8.75
N THR A 75 7.97 8.81 9.69
CA THR A 75 8.87 8.76 10.85
C THR A 75 10.34 8.69 10.43
N ALA A 76 10.67 7.91 9.40
CA ALA A 76 12.03 7.84 8.89
C ALA A 76 12.48 9.19 8.28
N VAL A 77 11.60 9.88 7.56
CA VAL A 77 11.92 11.21 7.01
C VAL A 77 12.11 12.24 8.12
N GLU A 78 11.27 12.22 9.16
CA GLU A 78 11.41 13.06 10.35
C GLU A 78 12.73 12.80 11.10
N ALA A 79 13.20 11.55 11.12
CA ALA A 79 14.51 11.17 11.66
C ALA A 79 15.70 11.59 10.78
N GLY A 80 15.44 12.19 9.61
CA GLY A 80 16.46 12.75 8.71
C GLY A 80 16.87 11.85 7.55
N HIS A 81 16.20 10.72 7.32
CA HIS A 81 16.42 9.90 6.13
C HIS A 81 15.84 10.60 4.89
N ARG A 82 16.68 10.97 3.93
CA ARG A 82 16.28 11.84 2.80
C ARG A 82 16.12 11.12 1.46
N SER A 83 16.75 9.95 1.30
CA SER A 83 16.63 9.14 0.08
C SER A 83 15.72 7.92 0.28
N ALA A 84 15.18 7.37 -0.81
CA ALA A 84 14.40 6.14 -0.76
C ALA A 84 15.25 4.96 -0.26
N GLU A 85 16.53 4.92 -0.63
CA GLU A 85 17.49 3.91 -0.19
C GLU A 85 17.70 3.97 1.34
N ASP A 86 17.86 5.17 1.91
CA ASP A 86 18.00 5.37 3.36
C ASP A 86 16.75 4.92 4.10
N VAL A 87 15.58 5.30 3.60
CA VAL A 87 14.29 4.92 4.19
C VAL A 87 14.09 3.41 4.10
N VAL A 88 14.44 2.75 2.98
CA VAL A 88 14.39 1.29 2.88
C VAL A 88 15.33 0.65 3.89
N ALA A 89 16.58 1.12 3.97
CA ALA A 89 17.55 0.57 4.91
C ALA A 89 17.11 0.68 6.38
N HIS A 90 16.34 1.72 6.72
CA HIS A 90 15.76 1.91 8.04
C HIS A 90 14.48 1.09 8.27
N VAL A 91 13.47 1.25 7.40
CA VAL A 91 12.12 0.69 7.57
C VAL A 91 12.07 -0.83 7.29
N TYR A 92 12.96 -1.32 6.43
CA TYR A 92 13.02 -2.71 5.98
C TYR A 92 14.27 -3.44 6.50
N ALA A 93 14.88 -2.97 7.59
CA ALA A 93 16.12 -3.52 8.16
C ALA A 93 16.05 -5.04 8.44
N ASP A 94 14.89 -5.53 8.88
CA ASP A 94 14.64 -6.94 9.19
C ASP A 94 14.13 -7.77 8.00
N VAL A 95 14.04 -7.17 6.81
CA VAL A 95 13.56 -7.81 5.59
C VAL A 95 14.74 -8.25 4.74
N ASP A 96 14.63 -9.43 4.13
CA ASP A 96 15.64 -9.97 3.21
C ASP A 96 16.02 -8.93 2.15
N ARG A 97 17.34 -8.69 2.00
CA ARG A 97 17.90 -7.68 1.08
C ARG A 97 17.53 -7.91 -0.38
N SER A 98 17.21 -9.14 -0.77
CA SER A 98 16.71 -9.45 -2.11
C SER A 98 15.38 -8.75 -2.43
N LEU A 99 14.60 -8.36 -1.41
CA LEU A 99 13.33 -7.65 -1.56
C LEU A 99 13.47 -6.13 -1.54
N TRP A 100 14.65 -5.60 -1.21
CA TRP A 100 14.86 -4.16 -1.08
C TRP A 100 14.64 -3.37 -2.38
N PRO A 101 15.03 -3.85 -3.57
CA PRO A 101 14.73 -3.13 -4.82
C PRO A 101 13.22 -2.91 -5.02
N ALA A 102 12.40 -3.90 -4.67
CA ALA A 102 10.95 -3.79 -4.74
C ALA A 102 10.38 -2.86 -3.66
N ALA A 103 10.93 -2.92 -2.44
CA ALA A 103 10.57 -2.02 -1.36
C ALA A 103 10.88 -0.56 -1.71
N GLU A 104 12.02 -0.30 -2.36
CA GLU A 104 12.45 1.03 -2.78
C GLU A 104 11.46 1.67 -3.75
N LEU A 105 10.93 0.91 -4.72
CA LEU A 105 9.88 1.41 -5.62
C LEU A 105 8.61 1.83 -4.85
N SER A 106 8.26 1.08 -3.81
CA SER A 106 7.11 1.40 -2.95
C SER A 106 7.38 2.60 -2.04
N VAL A 107 8.61 2.76 -1.54
CA VAL A 107 9.03 3.91 -0.75
C VAL A 107 9.07 5.17 -1.62
N ARG A 108 9.56 5.09 -2.86
CA ARG A 108 9.53 6.21 -3.81
C ARG A 108 8.10 6.71 -4.06
N ALA A 109 7.13 5.80 -4.23
CA ALA A 109 5.72 6.17 -4.39
C ALA A 109 5.15 6.86 -3.13
N GLN A 110 5.57 6.44 -1.93
CA GLN A 110 5.18 7.05 -0.67
C GLN A 110 5.79 8.45 -0.49
N LEU A 111 7.09 8.60 -0.76
CA LEU A 111 7.77 9.90 -0.70
C LEU A 111 7.15 10.90 -1.66
N GLU A 112 6.80 10.47 -2.88
CA GLU A 112 6.11 11.33 -3.85
C GLU A 112 4.74 11.77 -3.31
N TYR A 113 3.95 10.83 -2.78
CA TYR A 113 2.66 11.15 -2.16
C TYR A 113 2.77 12.16 -1.00
N LEU A 114 3.82 12.06 -0.18
CA LEU A 114 4.06 13.01 0.90
C LEU A 114 4.41 14.41 0.37
N ARG A 115 5.25 14.50 -0.67
CA ARG A 115 5.60 15.77 -1.33
C ARG A 115 4.40 16.44 -1.98
N GLU A 116 3.59 15.67 -2.72
CA GLU A 116 2.37 16.17 -3.37
C GLU A 116 1.37 16.77 -2.36
N ARG A 117 1.42 16.31 -1.10
CA ARG A 117 0.58 16.80 0.01
C ARG A 117 1.25 17.88 0.87
N GLY A 118 2.49 18.26 0.58
CA GLY A 118 3.24 19.25 1.36
C GLY A 118 3.58 18.80 2.78
N LEU A 119 3.69 17.48 3.00
CA LEU A 119 4.03 16.90 4.30
C LEU A 119 5.55 16.77 4.51
N ILE A 120 6.33 16.77 3.42
CA ILE A 120 7.81 16.77 3.42
C ILE A 120 8.38 17.68 2.34
#